data_AF-T1BR29-F1
#
_entry.id   AF-T1BR29-F1
#
_cell.length_a   1.000
_cell.length_b   1.000
_cell.length_c   1.000
_cell.angle_alpha   90.00
_cell.angle_beta   90.00
_cell.angle_gamma   90.00
#
_symmetry.space_group_name_H-M   'P 1'
#
loop_
_entity.id
_entity.type
_entity.pdbx_description
1 polymer ?
#
loop_
_entity_poly.entity_id
_entity_poly.type
_entity_poly.pdbx_seq_one_letter_code
_entity_poly.pdbx_strand_id
1 'polypeptide(L)'
;MQGTPILVLREGTERERGKGATANNIAAARAVADAVRSTLGPRGMDKMLVDSMGDITITNDGVTILKEVDVEHPAAKMIVEVAKTQDQQCGDGTTTAVVL
;
A
#
# COMPACT_ATOMS: atom_id res chain seq x y z
N MET A 1 -37.73 25.38 10.74
CA MET A 1 -37.09 25.36 9.40
C MET A 1 -35.89 24.43 9.47
N GLN A 2 -36.04 23.16 9.07
CA GLN A 2 -34.90 22.25 8.92
C GLN A 2 -34.23 22.61 7.58
N GLY A 3 -32.97 23.06 7.65
CA GLY A 3 -32.21 23.45 6.47
C GLY A 3 -32.02 22.25 5.54
N THR A 4 -32.30 22.46 4.26
CA THR A 4 -32.10 21.48 3.19
C THR A 4 -30.65 20.96 3.26
N PRO A 5 -30.42 19.64 3.32
CA PRO A 5 -29.06 19.11 3.42
C PRO A 5 -28.28 19.47 2.15
N ILE A 6 -27.18 20.21 2.33
CA ILE A 6 -26.24 20.53 1.25
C ILE A 6 -25.51 19.23 0.88
N LEU A 7 -25.77 18.69 -0.30
CA LEU A 7 -24.96 17.61 -0.87
C LEU A 7 -23.59 18.19 -1.27
N VAL A 8 -22.59 18.03 -0.39
CA VAL A 8 -21.20 18.46 -0.64
C VAL A 8 -20.44 17.43 -1.50
N LEU A 9 -20.96 16.21 -1.63
CA LEU A 9 -20.27 15.11 -2.30
C LEU A 9 -20.87 14.86 -3.70
N ARG A 10 -19.99 14.57 -4.67
CA ARG A 10 -20.39 14.12 -6.01
C ARG A 10 -21.07 12.75 -5.92
N GLU A 11 -21.99 12.48 -6.85
CA GLU A 11 -22.56 11.14 -7.03
C GLU A 11 -21.46 10.09 -7.18
N GLY A 12 -21.61 8.94 -6.51
CA GLY A 12 -20.61 7.88 -6.46
C GLY A 12 -19.53 8.05 -5.38
N THR A 13 -19.59 9.11 -4.56
CA THR A 13 -18.64 9.24 -3.43
C THR A 13 -19.08 8.37 -2.25
N GLU A 14 -18.27 7.36 -1.93
CA GLU A 14 -18.41 6.61 -0.69
C GLU A 14 -17.74 7.33 0.48
N ARG A 15 -18.37 7.29 1.64
CA ARG A 15 -17.85 7.92 2.86
C ARG A 15 -17.96 6.99 4.04
N GLU A 16 -16.83 6.40 4.43
CA GLU A 16 -16.71 5.70 5.70
C GLU A 16 -16.29 6.68 6.81
N ARG A 17 -16.79 6.45 8.03
CA ARG A 17 -16.44 7.25 9.21
C ARG A 17 -16.31 6.38 10.45
N GLY A 18 -15.63 6.93 11.47
CA GLY A 18 -15.49 6.30 12.78
C GLY A 18 -14.57 5.09 12.75
N LYS A 19 -14.77 4.16 13.69
CA LYS A 19 -13.87 3.02 13.92
C LYS A 19 -13.77 2.06 12.72
N GLY A 20 -14.84 1.92 11.92
CA GLY A 20 -14.84 1.08 10.72
C GLY A 20 -13.81 1.55 9.69
N ALA A 21 -13.80 2.85 9.39
CA ALA A 21 -12.81 3.45 8.47
C ALA A 21 -11.37 3.25 8.99
N THR A 22 -11.15 3.42 10.29
CA THR A 22 -9.82 3.19 10.88
C THR A 22 -9.40 1.73 10.76
N ALA A 23 -10.30 0.78 11.03
CA ALA A 23 -10.01 -0.65 10.89
C ALA A 23 -9.70 -1.02 9.44
N ASN A 24 -10.46 -0.52 8.48
CA ASN A 24 -10.23 -0.74 7.05
C ASN A 24 -8.88 -0.17 6.59
N ASN A 25 -8.54 1.05 7.01
CA ASN A 25 -7.24 1.65 6.73
C ASN A 25 -6.07 0.80 7.27
N ILE A 26 -6.18 0.30 8.51
CA ILE A 26 -5.16 -0.55 9.13
C ILE A 26 -5.05 -1.89 8.40
N ALA A 27 -6.17 -2.51 8.05
CA ALA A 27 -6.19 -3.77 7.33
C ALA A 27 -5.51 -3.63 5.96
N ALA A 28 -5.79 -2.56 5.22
CA ALA A 28 -5.15 -2.27 3.94
C ALA A 28 -3.64 -2.06 4.08
N ALA A 29 -3.20 -1.27 5.06
CA ALA A 29 -1.77 -1.06 5.32
C ALA A 29 -1.06 -2.37 5.71
N ARG A 30 -1.69 -3.19 6.55
CA ARG A 30 -1.16 -4.51 6.95
C ARG A 30 -1.03 -5.47 5.77
N ALA A 31 -1.99 -5.49 4.86
CA ALA A 31 -1.92 -6.34 3.67
C ALA A 31 -0.68 -6.02 2.82
N VAL A 32 -0.36 -4.74 2.64
CA VAL A 32 0.86 -4.30 1.94
C VAL A 32 2.11 -4.71 2.72
N ALA A 33 2.14 -4.49 4.03
CA ALA A 33 3.26 -4.86 4.88
C ALA A 33 3.54 -6.37 4.84
N ASP A 34 2.51 -7.19 4.95
CA ASP A 34 2.63 -8.65 4.93
C ASP A 34 3.14 -9.18 3.58
N ALA A 35 2.83 -8.50 2.47
CA ALA A 35 3.33 -8.88 1.14
C ALA A 35 4.86 -8.80 1.03
N VAL A 36 5.47 -7.76 1.61
CA VAL A 36 6.91 -7.52 1.58
C VAL A 36 7.65 -8.02 2.82
N ARG A 37 6.95 -8.34 3.90
CA ARG A 37 7.57 -8.70 5.19
C ARG A 37 8.62 -9.81 5.09
N SER A 38 8.40 -10.80 4.24
CA SER A 38 9.33 -11.92 4.11
C SER A 38 10.61 -11.59 3.34
N THR A 39 10.71 -10.40 2.75
CA THR A 39 11.93 -9.92 2.07
C THR A 39 12.86 -9.19 3.04
N LEU A 40 12.43 -8.97 4.29
CA LEU A 40 13.22 -8.28 5.29
C LEU A 40 14.36 -9.14 5.85
N GLY A 41 15.59 -8.61 5.79
CA GLY A 41 16.77 -9.14 6.46
C GLY A 41 17.66 -10.02 5.58
N PRO A 42 18.79 -10.53 6.13
CA PRO A 42 19.82 -11.25 5.35
C PRO A 42 19.36 -12.62 4.83
N ARG A 43 18.21 -13.11 5.30
CA ARG A 43 17.54 -14.33 4.80
C ARG A 43 16.17 -13.99 4.20
N GLY A 44 16.00 -12.77 3.69
CA GLY A 44 14.80 -12.36 2.97
C GLY A 44 14.57 -13.28 1.77
N MET A 45 13.33 -13.71 1.58
CA MET A 45 12.94 -14.57 0.46
C MET A 45 12.63 -13.72 -0.76
N ASP A 46 13.10 -14.17 -1.92
CA ASP A 46 12.73 -13.56 -3.19
C ASP A 46 11.23 -13.74 -3.47
N LYS A 47 10.65 -12.76 -4.14
CA LYS A 47 9.27 -12.79 -4.61
C LYS A 47 9.26 -12.97 -6.11
N MET A 48 8.43 -13.89 -6.57
CA MET A 48 8.08 -14.03 -7.97
C MET A 48 6.82 -13.22 -8.23
N LEU A 49 6.96 -12.18 -9.05
CA LEU A 49 5.89 -11.32 -9.50
C LEU A 49 5.55 -11.74 -10.93
N VAL A 50 4.26 -11.86 -11.21
CA VAL A 50 3.75 -12.23 -12.53
C VAL A 50 2.78 -11.14 -12.94
N ASP A 51 3.05 -10.48 -14.04
CA ASP A 51 2.20 -9.41 -14.55
C ASP A 51 0.98 -9.97 -15.32
N SER A 52 0.13 -9.07 -15.81
CA SER A 52 -1.06 -9.45 -16.60
C SER A 52 -0.75 -10.04 -17.98
N MET A 53 0.46 -9.80 -18.51
CA MET A 53 0.94 -10.30 -19.81
C MET A 53 1.69 -11.64 -19.68
N GLY A 54 2.00 -12.06 -18.45
CA GLY A 54 2.73 -13.28 -18.12
C GLY A 54 4.24 -13.07 -17.95
N ASP A 55 4.72 -11.83 -17.95
CA ASP A 55 6.12 -11.52 -17.67
C ASP A 55 6.43 -11.78 -16.19
N ILE A 56 7.58 -12.41 -15.95
CA ILE A 56 8.00 -12.87 -14.62
C ILE A 56 9.17 -12.01 -14.15
N THR A 57 8.98 -11.34 -13.02
CA THR A 57 10.02 -10.59 -12.31
C THR A 57 10.29 -11.26 -10.97
N ILE A 58 11.53 -11.70 -10.74
CA ILE A 58 11.95 -12.25 -9.45
C ILE A 58 12.82 -11.21 -8.75
N THR A 59 12.39 -10.74 -7.58
CA THR A 59 13.12 -9.73 -6.82
C THR A 59 12.87 -9.83 -5.32
N ASN A 60 13.86 -9.39 -4.54
CA ASN A 60 13.76 -9.21 -3.09
C ASN A 60 13.51 -7.74 -2.72
N ASP A 61 13.71 -6.82 -3.66
CA ASP A 61 13.66 -5.40 -3.38
C ASP A 61 12.23 -4.93 -3.09
N GLY A 62 12.01 -4.44 -1.88
CA GLY A 62 10.69 -4.03 -1.39
C GLY A 62 10.05 -2.96 -2.24
N VAL A 63 10.80 -1.95 -2.71
CA VAL A 63 10.21 -0.87 -3.52
C VAL A 63 9.84 -1.36 -4.92
N THR A 64 10.62 -2.25 -5.52
CA THR A 64 10.28 -2.87 -6.81
C THR A 64 9.00 -3.70 -6.67
N ILE A 65 8.90 -4.53 -5.62
CA ILE A 65 7.68 -5.31 -5.35
C ILE A 65 6.46 -4.39 -5.23
N LEU A 66 6.56 -3.31 -4.47
CA LEU A 66 5.45 -2.39 -4.22
C LEU A 66 5.07 -1.53 -5.44
N LYS A 67 5.96 -1.39 -6.44
CA LYS A 67 5.65 -0.74 -7.72
C LYS A 67 4.83 -1.63 -8.65
N GLU A 68 5.03 -2.96 -8.57
CA GLU A 68 4.32 -3.94 -9.39
C GLU A 68 2.96 -4.35 -8.82
N VAL A 69 2.75 -4.15 -7.51
CA VAL A 69 1.45 -4.46 -6.87
C VAL A 69 0.44 -3.36 -7.17
N ASP A 70 -0.68 -3.73 -7.79
CA ASP A 70 -1.82 -2.83 -7.98
C ASP A 70 -2.59 -2.68 -6.66
N VAL A 71 -2.61 -1.46 -6.12
CA VAL A 71 -3.21 -1.15 -4.83
C VAL A 71 -4.33 -0.14 -5.05
N GLU A 72 -5.57 -0.51 -4.75
CA GLU A 72 -6.71 0.39 -4.89
C GLU A 72 -6.89 1.29 -3.66
N HIS A 73 -6.70 0.73 -2.46
CA HIS A 73 -7.06 1.37 -1.21
C HIS A 73 -6.15 2.58 -0.89
N PRO A 74 -6.70 3.78 -0.60
CA PRO A 74 -5.90 5.00 -0.41
C PRO A 74 -4.83 4.90 0.69
N ALA A 75 -5.18 4.28 1.83
CA ALA A 75 -4.21 4.08 2.91
C ALA A 75 -3.02 3.21 2.49
N ALA A 76 -3.25 2.18 1.69
CA ALA A 76 -2.21 1.30 1.19
C ALA A 76 -1.35 2.00 0.13
N LYS A 77 -1.94 2.85 -0.75
CA LYS A 77 -1.19 3.72 -1.66
C LYS A 77 -0.23 4.65 -0.90
N MET A 78 -0.67 5.22 0.23
CA MET A 78 0.20 6.06 1.05
C MET A 78 1.42 5.29 1.57
N ILE A 79 1.26 4.02 1.97
CA ILE A 79 2.39 3.18 2.41
C ILE A 79 3.38 2.91 1.28
N VAL A 80 2.89 2.66 0.06
CA VAL A 80 3.75 2.50 -1.13
C VAL A 80 4.57 3.77 -1.40
N GLU A 81 3.96 4.96 -1.25
CA GLU A 81 4.67 6.23 -1.42
C GLU A 81 5.75 6.47 -0.34
N VAL A 82 5.55 5.98 0.89
CA VAL A 82 6.60 5.99 1.92
C VAL A 82 7.81 5.16 1.45
N ALA A 83 7.58 3.96 0.93
CA ALA A 83 8.66 3.10 0.41
C ALA A 83 9.43 3.77 -0.74
N LYS A 84 8.72 4.40 -1.68
CA LYS A 84 9.33 5.14 -2.81
C LYS A 84 10.14 6.33 -2.31
N THR A 85 9.64 7.05 -1.32
CA THR A 85 10.36 8.20 -0.74
C THR A 85 11.62 7.73 -0.03
N GLN A 86 11.54 6.64 0.73
CA GLN A 86 12.68 6.05 1.42
C GLN A 86 13.77 5.60 0.42
N ASP A 87 13.37 4.96 -0.67
CA ASP A 87 14.25 4.58 -1.78
C ASP A 87 14.96 5.80 -2.40
N GLN A 88 14.22 6.89 -2.66
CA GLN A 88 14.78 8.10 -3.25
C GLN A 88 15.75 8.84 -2.32
N GLN A 89 15.51 8.83 -1.01
CA GLN A 89 16.31 9.60 -0.05
C GLN A 89 17.53 8.81 0.46
N CYS A 90 17.37 7.52 0.75
CA CYS A 90 18.41 6.70 1.36
C CYS A 90 18.90 5.57 0.46
N GLY A 91 18.07 5.07 -0.45
CA GLY A 91 18.38 3.92 -1.30
C GLY A 91 18.35 2.57 -0.59
N ASP A 92 17.96 2.53 0.68
CA ASP A 92 17.84 1.32 1.49
C ASP A 92 16.70 1.42 2.52
N GLY A 93 16.43 0.30 3.21
CA GLY A 93 15.43 0.27 4.29
C GLY A 93 13.99 0.37 3.81
N THR A 94 13.72 0.24 2.51
CA THR A 94 12.37 0.31 1.91
C THR A 94 11.42 -0.70 2.54
N THR A 95 11.83 -1.96 2.69
CA THR A 95 11.04 -3.00 3.37
C THR A 95 10.83 -2.68 4.85
N THR A 96 11.85 -2.15 5.53
CA THR A 96 11.77 -1.77 6.95
C THR A 96 10.74 -0.66 7.16
N ALA A 97 10.74 0.36 6.28
CA ALA A 97 9.83 1.50 6.35
C ALA A 97 8.36 1.12 6.13
N VAL A 98 8.10 -0.03 5.50
CA VAL A 98 6.74 -0.52 5.20
C VAL A 98 6.24 -1.51 6.27
N VAL A 99 7.15 -2.26 6.89
CA VAL A 99 6.81 -3.28 7.89
C VAL A 99 6.64 -2.70 9.30
N LEU A 100 7.32 -1.58 9.62
CA LEU A 100 7.22 -0.87 10.90
C LEU A 100 6.09 0.15 10.91
#